data_AF-A0A356E897-F1
#
_entry.id   AF-A0A356E897-F1
#
_cell.length_a   1.000
_cell.length_b   1.000
_cell.length_c   1.000
_cell.angle_alpha   90.00
_cell.angle_beta   90.00
_cell.angle_gamma   90.00
#
_symmetry.space_group_name_H-M   'P 1'
#
loop_
_entity.id
_entity.type
_entity.pdbx_description
1 polymer ?
#
loop_
_entity_poly.entity_id
_entity_poly.type
_entity_poly.pdbx_seq_one_letter_code
_entity_poly.pdbx_strand_id
1 'polypeptide(L)'
;MFKLLKTVFRTGDTTTKYPFKPYEVDPDFRGKPELNSDQCIVCGACTMACPSNALSMRTDPENGVRSWLLFLGRCIFCGRCEEVCPTKA
;
A
#
# COMPACT_ATOMS: atom_id res chain seq x y z
N MET A 1 -3.05 19.28 42.29
CA MET A 1 -3.15 20.18 41.13
C MET A 1 -1.81 20.39 40.38
N PHE A 2 -0.72 20.80 41.04
CA PHE A 2 0.57 21.15 40.39
C PHE A 2 1.24 20.04 39.55
N LYS A 3 1.04 18.75 39.89
CA LYS A 3 1.57 17.64 39.08
C LYS A 3 1.02 17.66 37.65
N LEU A 4 -0.27 18.01 37.48
CA LEU A 4 -0.91 18.00 36.17
C LEU A 4 -0.31 19.09 35.27
N LEU A 5 -0.17 20.31 35.80
CA LEU A 5 0.47 21.42 35.10
C LEU A 5 1.91 21.09 34.67
N LYS A 6 2.71 20.51 35.58
CA LYS A 6 4.08 20.07 35.26
C LYS A 6 4.12 19.04 34.14
N THR A 7 3.16 18.12 34.10
CA THR A 7 3.04 17.13 33.02
C THR A 7 2.68 17.79 31.69
N VAL A 8 1.71 18.71 31.67
CA VAL A 8 1.30 19.40 30.43
C VAL A 8 2.46 20.17 29.80
N PHE A 9 3.20 20.95 30.60
CA PHE A 9 4.35 21.70 30.09
C PHE A 9 5.50 20.80 29.62
N ARG A 10 5.69 19.63 30.25
CA ARG A 10 6.75 18.69 29.85
C ARG A 10 6.40 17.95 28.56
N THR A 11 5.12 17.61 28.38
CA THR A 11 4.66 16.79 27.25
C THR A 11 4.50 17.62 25.98
N GLY A 12 4.13 18.90 26.09
CA GLY A 12 3.93 19.76 24.91
C GLY A 12 2.78 19.29 24.01
N ASP A 13 2.83 19.66 22.74
CA ASP A 13 1.88 19.16 21.74
C ASP A 13 2.39 17.86 21.14
N THR A 14 1.72 16.76 21.48
CA THR A 14 2.04 15.41 20.97
C THR A 14 1.21 15.05 19.75
N THR A 15 0.23 15.87 19.37
CA THR A 15 -0.68 15.58 18.27
C THR A 15 -0.08 16.00 16.94
N THR A 16 -0.61 15.45 15.85
CA THR A 16 -0.28 15.90 14.50
C THR A 16 -1.43 16.72 13.94
N LYS A 17 -1.12 17.65 13.04
CA LYS A 17 -2.10 18.60 12.49
C LYS A 17 -3.00 17.97 11.40
N TYR A 18 -3.30 16.68 11.47
CA TYR A 18 -4.26 16.06 10.56
C TYR A 18 -5.65 16.68 10.78
N PRO A 19 -6.39 17.11 9.72
CA PRO A 19 -6.17 16.86 8.29
C PRO A 19 -5.37 17.95 7.53
N PHE A 20 -4.92 19.02 8.19
CA PHE A 20 -4.23 20.16 7.56
C PHE A 20 -2.78 19.88 7.15
N LYS A 21 -2.11 18.92 7.82
CA LYS A 21 -0.79 18.41 7.42
C LYS A 21 -0.80 16.88 7.52
N PRO A 22 -0.40 16.15 6.47
CA PRO A 22 -0.21 14.69 6.54
C PRO A 22 0.84 14.31 7.60
N TYR A 23 0.72 13.08 8.11
CA TYR A 23 1.74 12.50 8.97
C TYR A 23 2.98 12.17 8.13
N GLU A 24 4.17 12.47 8.66
CA GLU A 24 5.44 12.11 8.03
C GLU A 24 5.67 10.61 8.26
N VAL A 25 5.66 9.83 7.18
CA VAL A 25 5.92 8.39 7.20
C VAL A 25 7.36 8.11 6.81
N ASP A 26 7.86 6.93 7.21
CA ASP A 26 9.17 6.45 6.79
C ASP A 26 9.22 6.27 5.25
N PRO A 27 10.37 6.54 4.58
CA PRO A 27 10.52 6.32 3.15
C PRO A 27 10.18 4.89 2.69
N ASP A 28 10.43 3.88 3.53
CA ASP A 28 10.17 2.47 3.22
C ASP A 28 8.78 2.01 3.69
N PHE A 29 7.88 2.94 4.03
CA PHE A 29 6.53 2.62 4.46
C PHE A 29 5.73 1.93 3.34
N ARG A 30 5.28 0.70 3.60
CA ARG A 30 4.46 -0.09 2.67
C ARG A 30 3.03 0.47 2.61
N GLY A 31 2.76 1.24 1.56
CA GLY A 31 1.45 1.84 1.28
C GLY A 31 0.60 1.05 0.28
N LYS A 32 -0.31 1.78 -0.38
CA LYS A 32 -1.15 1.26 -1.47
C LYS A 32 -0.25 0.78 -2.64
N PRO A 33 -0.32 -0.49 -3.06
CA PRO A 33 0.39 -0.93 -4.25
C PRO A 33 -0.06 -0.18 -5.50
N GLU A 34 0.89 0.20 -6.34
CA GLU A 34 0.66 0.84 -7.62
C GLU A 34 1.27 -0.01 -8.73
N LEU A 35 0.69 0.07 -9.93
CA LEU A 35 1.13 -0.69 -11.10
C LEU A 35 1.54 0.29 -12.19
N ASN A 36 2.77 0.13 -12.69
CA ASN A 36 3.22 0.70 -13.94
C ASN A 36 2.84 -0.23 -15.10
N SER A 37 1.78 0.13 -15.83
CA SER A 37 1.27 -0.68 -16.95
C SER A 37 2.32 -0.91 -18.04
N ASP A 38 3.22 0.04 -18.27
CA ASP A 38 4.18 -0.01 -19.38
C ASP A 38 5.30 -1.03 -19.12
N GLN A 39 5.53 -1.39 -17.86
CA GLN A 39 6.52 -2.39 -17.44
C GLN A 39 5.88 -3.75 -17.12
N CYS A 40 4.56 -3.82 -17.05
CA CYS A 40 3.84 -5.03 -16.68
C CYS A 40 3.77 -6.00 -17.87
N ILE A 41 4.42 -7.16 -17.73
CA ILE A 41 4.39 -8.24 -18.72
C ILE A 41 3.28 -9.27 -18.49
N VAL A 42 2.36 -8.98 -17.57
CA VAL A 42 1.13 -9.77 -17.39
C VAL A 42 1.41 -11.25 -17.01
N CYS A 43 2.50 -11.49 -16.28
CA CYS A 43 2.96 -12.86 -15.94
C CYS A 43 2.15 -13.54 -14.82
N GLY A 44 1.43 -12.77 -13.98
CA GLY A 44 0.62 -13.30 -12.88
C GLY A 44 1.39 -13.74 -11.63
N ALA A 45 2.71 -13.53 -11.56
CA ALA A 45 3.51 -13.90 -10.38
C ALA A 45 3.01 -13.22 -9.09
N CYS A 46 2.64 -11.94 -9.16
CA CYS A 46 2.08 -11.19 -8.03
C CYS A 46 0.74 -11.75 -7.54
N THR A 47 -0.10 -12.26 -8.44
CA THR A 47 -1.36 -12.93 -8.10
C THR A 47 -1.12 -14.22 -7.34
N MET A 48 -0.17 -15.07 -7.79
CA MET A 48 0.16 -16.32 -7.10
C MET A 48 0.83 -16.10 -5.74
N ALA A 49 1.62 -15.03 -5.60
CA ALA A 49 2.33 -14.74 -4.36
C ALA A 49 1.45 -14.06 -3.30
N CYS A 50 0.28 -13.52 -3.67
CA CYS A 50 -0.57 -12.73 -2.78
C CYS A 50 -1.23 -13.60 -1.70
N PRO A 51 -0.87 -13.47 -0.42
CA PRO A 51 -1.40 -14.33 0.64
C PRO A 51 -2.89 -14.07 0.94
N SER A 52 -3.39 -12.86 0.68
CA SER A 52 -4.77 -12.47 0.96
C SER A 52 -5.70 -12.55 -0.26
N ASN A 53 -5.21 -13.04 -1.40
CA ASN A 53 -5.95 -13.09 -2.67
C ASN A 53 -6.59 -11.72 -3.03
N ALA A 54 -5.85 -10.63 -2.79
CA ALA A 54 -6.27 -9.27 -3.13
C ALA A 54 -6.02 -8.91 -4.60
N LEU A 55 -5.16 -9.67 -5.28
CA LEU A 55 -4.81 -9.48 -6.69
C LEU A 55 -5.49 -10.53 -7.56
N SER A 56 -5.91 -10.14 -8.75
CA SER A 56 -6.40 -11.06 -9.78
C SER A 56 -6.05 -10.58 -11.19
N MET A 57 -6.06 -11.52 -12.14
CA MET A 57 -5.87 -11.24 -13.56
C MET A 57 -7.16 -11.61 -14.28
N ARG A 58 -7.71 -10.68 -15.07
CA ARG A 58 -8.89 -10.93 -15.91
C ARG A 58 -8.49 -10.85 -17.37
N THR A 59 -8.88 -11.84 -18.16
CA THR A 59 -8.76 -11.79 -19.62
C THR A 59 -10.08 -11.31 -20.19
N ASP A 60 -10.05 -10.28 -21.01
CA ASP A 60 -11.19 -9.82 -21.77
C ASP A 60 -11.41 -10.78 -22.96
N PRO A 61 -12.63 -11.33 -23.13
CA PRO A 61 -12.93 -12.32 -24.16
C PRO A 61 -12.97 -11.74 -25.58
N GLU A 62 -13.17 -10.44 -25.77
CA GLU A 62 -13.32 -9.83 -27.10
C GLU A 62 -11.97 -9.50 -27.74
N ASN A 63 -11.04 -8.94 -26.95
CA ASN A 63 -9.74 -8.48 -27.42
C ASN A 63 -8.56 -9.34 -26.91
N GLY A 64 -8.81 -10.28 -26.00
CA GLY A 64 -7.78 -11.13 -25.39
C GLY A 64 -6.85 -10.40 -24.41
N VAL A 65 -7.11 -9.13 -24.11
CA VAL A 65 -6.28 -8.31 -23.23
C VAL A 65 -6.42 -8.80 -21.79
N ARG A 66 -5.30 -8.98 -21.12
CA ARG A 66 -5.24 -9.36 -19.71
C ARG A 66 -4.96 -8.14 -18.84
N SER A 67 -5.83 -7.92 -17.87
CA SER A 67 -5.77 -6.77 -16.96
C SER A 67 -5.50 -7.22 -15.52
N TRP A 68 -4.63 -6.47 -14.84
CA TRP A 68 -4.35 -6.60 -13.42
C TRP A 68 -5.41 -5.87 -12.61
N LEU A 69 -5.89 -6.51 -11.54
CA LEU A 69 -6.93 -5.97 -10.66
C LEU A 69 -6.49 -6.09 -9.20
N LEU A 70 -6.61 -4.99 -8.45
CA LEU A 70 -6.34 -4.93 -7.02
C LEU A 70 -7.61 -4.60 -6.25
N PHE A 71 -7.99 -5.49 -5.34
CA PHE A 71 -9.06 -5.25 -4.37
C PHE A 71 -8.48 -4.73 -3.06
N LEU A 72 -8.49 -3.41 -2.87
CA LEU A 72 -7.88 -2.76 -1.71
C LEU A 72 -8.45 -3.23 -0.37
N GLY A 73 -9.74 -3.57 -0.30
CA GLY A 73 -10.37 -4.07 0.94
C GLY A 73 -9.87 -5.45 1.41
N ARG A 74 -9.11 -6.18 0.58
CA ARG A 74 -8.46 -7.46 0.94
C ARG A 74 -6.94 -7.32 1.03
N CYS A 75 -6.38 -6.21 0.58
CA CYS A 75 -4.94 -6.00 0.62
C CYS A 75 -4.50 -5.82 2.07
N ILE A 76 -3.47 -6.56 2.47
CA ILE A 76 -2.87 -6.46 3.81
C ILE A 76 -1.54 -5.69 3.80
N PHE A 77 -1.22 -5.03 2.69
CA PHE A 77 -0.01 -4.21 2.50
C PHE A 77 1.31 -4.94 2.82
N CYS A 78 1.35 -6.26 2.59
CA CYS A 78 2.51 -7.09 2.94
C CYS A 78 3.71 -6.96 1.99
N GLY A 79 3.61 -6.27 0.84
CA GLY A 79 4.73 -6.07 -0.10
C GLY A 79 5.16 -7.29 -0.94
N ARG A 80 4.63 -8.50 -0.68
CA ARG A 80 5.03 -9.70 -1.45
C ARG A 80 4.89 -9.58 -2.98
N CYS A 81 3.89 -8.84 -3.45
CA CYS A 81 3.68 -8.62 -4.89
C CYS A 81 4.83 -7.86 -5.55
N GLU A 82 5.46 -6.93 -4.82
CA GLU A 82 6.62 -6.17 -5.28
C GLU A 82 7.86 -7.06 -5.28
N GLU A 83 8.09 -7.82 -4.20
CA GLU A 83 9.25 -8.69 -4.02
C GLU A 83 9.36 -9.76 -5.12
N VAL A 84 8.23 -10.27 -5.64
CA VAL A 84 8.22 -11.29 -6.71
C VAL A 84 8.15 -10.71 -8.12
N CYS A 85 7.95 -9.40 -8.28
CA CYS A 85 7.75 -8.80 -9.59
C CYS A 85 9.07 -8.78 -10.37
N PRO A 86 9.19 -9.51 -11.51
CA PRO A 86 10.45 -9.59 -12.24
C PRO A 86 10.85 -8.27 -12.90
N THR A 87 9.87 -7.42 -13.23
CA THR A 87 10.10 -6.13 -13.89
C THR A 87 10.04 -4.93 -12.94
N LYS A 88 9.69 -5.16 -11.67
CA LYS A 88 9.39 -4.09 -10.69
C LYS A 88 8.35 -3.09 -11.20
N ALA A 89 7.43 -3.59 -12.02
CA ALA A 89 6.25 -2.87 -12.49
C ALA A 89 5.25 -2.62 -11.35
#